data_AF-A0A2R6LH40-F1
#
_entry.id   AF-A0A2R6LH40-F1
#
_cell.length_a   1.000
_cell.length_b   1.000
_cell.length_c   1.000
_cell.angle_alpha   90.00
_cell.angle_beta   90.00
_cell.angle_gamma   90.00
#
_symmetry.space_group_name_H-M   'P 1'
#
loop_
_entity.id
_entity.type
_entity.pdbx_description
1 polymer ?
#
loop_
_entity_poly.entity_id
_entity_poly.type
_entity_poly.pdbx_seq_one_letter_code
_entity_poly.pdbx_strand_id
1 'polypeptide(L)'
;MYKRVRLKDTVEVPPRELADVDEGLVKRLLQEKLEGRMDEEVGSVVSVVDVHDVGEGAVLPNRPGVYYEAEFDAVTFDPQMQEVVDGTVVEVVDFGAFVGIGPVDGLLHVSQISDEYLAFDGENQMLASRDTNRTLAVEDGVRARIVTKSIDERNPRDSKIGLTAKQPGLGKHGWLQEDREQRAAEAGAEVD
;
A
#
# COMPACT_ATOMS: atom_id res chain seq x y z
N MET A 1 -5.79 4.97 0.25
CA MET A 1 -6.25 5.34 -1.12
C MET A 1 -5.15 5.94 -2.00
N TYR A 2 -5.23 5.68 -3.31
CA TYR A 2 -4.43 6.37 -4.33
C TYR A 2 -4.99 7.77 -4.61
N LYS A 3 -4.10 8.77 -4.70
CA LYS A 3 -4.44 10.16 -5.01
C LYS A 3 -3.49 10.66 -6.10
N ARG A 4 -3.99 11.52 -6.99
CA ARG A 4 -3.16 12.34 -7.87
C ARG A 4 -2.97 13.67 -7.17
N VAL A 5 -1.72 14.03 -6.88
CA VAL A 5 -1.34 15.27 -6.21
C VAL A 5 -0.41 16.06 -7.10
N ARG A 6 -0.48 17.39 -6.97
CA ARG A 6 0.42 18.31 -7.65
C ARG A 6 1.43 18.84 -6.65
N LEU A 7 2.69 18.61 -6.94
CA LEU A 7 3.80 18.92 -6.04
C LEU A 7 4.79 19.86 -6.72
N LYS A 8 5.53 20.58 -5.88
CA LYS A 8 6.69 21.38 -6.30
C LYS A 8 7.89 20.86 -5.54
N ASP A 9 8.95 20.54 -6.27
CA ASP A 9 10.20 20.11 -5.67
C ASP A 9 11.39 20.53 -6.55
N THR A 10 12.55 20.60 -5.94
CA THR A 10 13.81 20.93 -6.61
C THR A 10 14.54 19.65 -6.99
N VAL A 11 14.88 19.51 -8.28
CA VAL A 11 15.66 18.39 -8.79
C VAL A 11 17.09 18.83 -9.10
N GLU A 12 18.07 18.01 -8.73
CA GLU A 12 19.48 18.22 -9.10
C GLU A 12 19.75 17.56 -10.44
N VAL A 13 20.14 18.34 -11.44
CA VAL A 13 20.62 17.85 -12.72
C VAL A 13 22.16 17.74 -12.68
N PRO A 14 22.73 16.53 -12.82
CA PRO A 14 24.17 16.35 -12.84
C PRO A 14 24.84 17.05 -14.03
N PRO A 15 26.10 17.53 -13.90
CA PRO A 15 26.81 18.21 -15.00
C PRO A 15 26.84 17.47 -16.33
N ARG A 16 26.88 16.14 -16.28
CA ARG A 16 26.89 15.25 -17.44
C ARG A 16 25.59 15.25 -18.23
N GLU A 17 24.48 15.70 -17.64
CA GLU A 17 23.12 15.68 -18.19
C GLU A 17 22.61 17.11 -18.47
N LEU A 18 23.45 18.14 -18.32
CA LEU A 18 23.07 19.55 -18.55
C LEU A 18 22.95 19.96 -20.02
N ALA A 19 23.47 19.16 -20.95
CA ALA A 19 23.48 19.52 -22.36
C ALA A 19 22.05 19.67 -22.92
N ASP A 20 21.13 18.81 -22.46
CA ASP A 20 19.74 18.75 -22.91
C ASP A 20 18.81 18.56 -21.70
N VAL A 21 18.49 19.65 -21.00
CA VAL A 21 17.52 19.63 -19.90
C VAL A 21 16.12 19.78 -20.47
N ASP A 22 15.43 18.65 -20.62
CA ASP A 22 14.03 18.59 -21.02
C ASP A 22 13.13 18.05 -19.89
N GLU A 23 11.81 18.12 -20.11
CA GLU A 23 10.81 17.59 -19.18
C GLU A 23 10.99 16.08 -18.90
N GLY A 24 11.50 15.32 -19.88
CA GLY A 24 11.74 13.89 -19.75
C GLY A 24 12.89 13.56 -18.80
N LEU A 25 13.99 14.31 -18.88
CA LEU A 25 15.12 14.24 -17.96
C LEU A 25 14.67 14.60 -16.55
N VAL A 26 13.99 15.74 -16.40
CA VAL A 26 13.48 16.21 -15.10
C VAL A 26 12.53 15.18 -14.48
N LYS A 27 11.60 14.65 -15.27
CA LYS A 27 10.69 13.57 -14.83
C LYS A 27 11.47 12.37 -14.31
N ARG A 28 12.45 11.87 -15.07
CA ARG A 28 13.24 10.70 -14.66
C ARG A 28 14.00 10.96 -13.36
N LEU A 29 14.64 12.12 -13.23
CA LEU A 29 15.37 12.48 -12.02
C LEU A 29 14.44 12.66 -10.81
N LEU A 30 13.23 13.20 -11.02
CA LEU A 30 12.19 13.27 -9.98
C LEU A 30 11.68 11.87 -9.60
N GLN A 31 11.51 10.96 -10.55
CA GLN A 31 11.15 9.56 -10.27
C GLN A 31 12.24 8.89 -9.43
N GLU A 32 13.50 8.96 -9.84
CA GLU A 32 14.63 8.42 -9.08
C GLU A 32 14.74 9.03 -7.68
N LYS A 33 14.41 10.31 -7.53
CA LYS A 33 14.45 11.02 -6.25
C LYS A 33 13.30 10.63 -5.34
N LEU A 34 12.07 10.56 -5.84
CA LEU A 34 10.85 10.55 -5.03
C LEU A 34 10.14 9.20 -4.97
N GLU A 35 10.30 8.32 -5.95
CA GLU A 35 9.63 7.03 -5.96
C GLU A 35 10.00 6.19 -4.74
N GLY A 36 9.00 5.65 -4.07
CA GLY A 36 9.18 4.89 -2.85
C GLY A 36 9.57 5.73 -1.63
N ARG A 37 9.48 7.07 -1.67
CA ARG A 37 9.56 7.88 -0.44
C ARG A 37 8.20 7.97 0.25
N MET A 38 8.23 8.05 1.57
CA MET A 38 7.06 8.32 2.41
C MET A 38 7.11 9.76 2.90
N ASP A 39 5.97 10.43 2.80
CA ASP A 39 5.73 11.75 3.36
C ASP A 39 4.46 11.69 4.24
N GLU A 40 4.46 12.40 5.38
CA GLU A 40 3.33 12.37 6.32
C GLU A 40 2.06 13.00 5.74
N GLU A 41 2.19 14.01 4.89
CA GLU A 41 1.06 14.76 4.33
C GLU A 41 0.53 14.12 3.04
N VAL A 42 1.42 13.71 2.13
CA VAL A 42 1.03 13.20 0.80
C VAL A 42 1.05 11.68 0.69
N GLY A 43 1.63 10.97 1.67
CA GLY A 43 1.75 9.52 1.70
C GLY A 43 2.95 8.99 0.92
N SER A 44 2.89 7.72 0.50
CA SER A 44 3.94 7.10 -0.29
C SER A 44 3.88 7.58 -1.74
N VAL A 45 4.95 8.15 -2.28
CA VAL A 45 5.02 8.51 -3.70
C VAL A 45 5.24 7.25 -4.52
N VAL A 46 4.27 6.91 -5.35
CA VAL A 46 4.29 5.71 -6.20
C VAL A 46 5.04 6.00 -7.49
N SER A 47 4.66 7.07 -8.19
CA SER A 47 5.36 7.52 -9.39
C SER A 47 5.01 8.95 -9.76
N VAL A 48 5.96 9.64 -10.39
CA VAL A 48 5.75 10.94 -11.03
C VAL A 48 5.20 10.73 -12.44
N VAL A 49 4.06 11.35 -12.74
CA VAL A 49 3.31 11.12 -13.98
C VAL A 49 3.66 12.17 -15.03
N ASP A 50 3.44 13.44 -14.72
CA ASP A 50 3.56 14.54 -15.68
C ASP A 50 4.35 15.69 -15.04
N VAL A 51 5.27 16.29 -15.79
CA VAL A 51 5.96 17.53 -15.39
C VAL A 51 5.32 18.67 -16.18
N HIS A 52 4.92 19.74 -15.50
CA HIS A 52 4.17 20.85 -16.10
C HIS A 52 5.03 22.10 -16.31
N ASP A 53 5.89 22.39 -15.34
CA ASP A 53 6.72 23.59 -15.37
C ASP A 53 8.11 23.24 -14.83
N VAL A 54 9.15 23.71 -15.52
CA VAL A 54 10.55 23.60 -15.10
C VAL A 54 11.10 25.02 -15.06
N GLY A 55 11.33 25.50 -13.85
CA GLY A 55 11.84 26.84 -13.59
C GLY A 55 13.31 27.01 -13.99
N GLU A 56 13.87 28.17 -13.66
CA GLU A 56 15.26 28.48 -13.96
C GLU A 56 16.23 27.65 -13.11
N GLY A 57 17.30 27.18 -13.74
CA GLY A 57 18.36 26.42 -13.07
C GLY A 57 19.24 27.32 -12.21
N ALA A 58 19.39 26.97 -10.93
CA ALA A 58 20.28 27.65 -10.00
C ALA A 58 21.54 26.81 -9.70
N VAL A 59 22.71 27.45 -9.72
CA VAL A 59 23.97 26.83 -9.28
C VAL A 59 24.20 27.18 -7.81
N LEU A 60 24.34 26.17 -6.97
CA LEU A 60 24.66 26.37 -5.55
C LEU A 60 26.18 26.29 -5.32
N PRO A 61 26.78 27.18 -4.51
CA PRO A 61 28.20 27.12 -4.19
C PRO A 61 28.59 25.75 -3.59
N ASN A 62 29.69 25.18 -4.08
CA ASN A 62 30.21 23.87 -3.65
C ASN A 62 29.29 22.67 -3.94
N ARG A 63 28.25 22.82 -4.78
CA ARG A 63 27.48 21.69 -5.33
C ARG A 63 27.85 21.49 -6.81
N PRO A 64 28.00 20.25 -7.28
CA PRO A 64 28.39 19.99 -8.67
C PRO A 64 27.23 20.21 -9.65
N GLY A 65 25.98 19.93 -9.29
CA GLY A 65 24.82 20.02 -10.18
C GLY A 65 24.16 21.39 -10.28
N VAL A 66 23.23 21.52 -11.23
CA VAL A 66 22.30 22.64 -11.36
C VAL A 66 20.94 22.22 -10.82
N TYR A 67 20.31 23.08 -10.05
CA TYR A 67 19.06 22.79 -9.36
C TYR A 67 17.90 23.46 -10.08
N TYR A 68 16.91 22.68 -10.50
CA TYR A 68 15.71 23.18 -11.16
C TYR A 68 14.51 22.97 -10.26
N GLU A 69 13.73 24.01 -10.02
CA GLU A 69 12.40 23.85 -9.40
C GLU A 69 11.42 23.35 -10.46
N ALA A 70 10.69 22.29 -10.16
CA ALA A 70 9.72 21.72 -11.08
C ALA A 70 8.35 21.53 -10.42
N GLU A 71 7.30 21.88 -11.15
CA GLU A 71 5.91 21.55 -10.80
C GLU A 71 5.49 20.29 -11.56
N PHE A 72 5.05 19.26 -10.85
CA PHE A 72 4.71 17.97 -11.44
C PHE A 72 3.51 17.33 -10.73
N ASP A 73 2.82 16.45 -11.45
CA ASP A 73 1.81 15.58 -10.86
C ASP A 73 2.43 14.23 -10.49
N ALA A 74 2.14 13.78 -9.28
CA ALA A 74 2.53 12.46 -8.79
C ALA A 74 1.29 11.66 -8.36
N VAL A 75 1.39 10.34 -8.51
CA VAL A 75 0.47 9.40 -7.89
C VAL A 75 1.05 9.03 -6.54
N THR A 76 0.30 9.30 -5.48
CA THR A 76 0.65 8.91 -4.12
C THR A 76 -0.35 7.90 -3.56
N PHE A 77 0.12 7.10 -2.61
CA PHE A 77 -0.68 6.17 -1.85
C PHE A 77 -0.68 6.58 -0.39
N ASP A 78 -1.84 7.01 0.09
CA ASP A 78 -2.03 7.47 1.45
C ASP A 78 -3.16 6.65 2.12
N PRO A 79 -2.82 5.61 2.91
CA PRO A 79 -3.81 4.81 3.63
C PRO A 79 -4.42 5.63 4.78
N GLN A 80 -5.74 5.60 4.93
CA GLN A 80 -6.45 6.29 6.00
C GLN A 80 -6.85 5.34 7.13
N MET A 81 -6.93 5.89 8.35
CA MET A 81 -7.48 5.15 9.48
C MET A 81 -8.94 4.78 9.22
N GLN A 82 -9.32 3.56 9.60
CA GLN A 82 -10.66 2.98 9.39
C GLN A 82 -11.04 2.72 7.92
N GLU A 83 -10.13 2.91 6.96
CA GLU A 83 -10.34 2.59 5.55
C GLU A 83 -10.48 1.07 5.37
N VAL A 84 -11.45 0.65 4.56
CA VAL A 84 -11.56 -0.76 4.11
C VAL A 84 -10.75 -0.90 2.83
N VAL A 85 -9.83 -1.85 2.84
CA VAL A 85 -8.90 -2.13 1.74
C VAL A 85 -9.02 -3.61 1.36
N ASP A 86 -8.94 -3.86 0.06
CA ASP A 86 -8.74 -5.20 -0.48
C ASP A 86 -7.24 -5.37 -0.76
N GLY A 87 -6.67 -6.49 -0.35
CA GLY A 87 -5.25 -6.79 -0.49
C GLY A 87 -5.00 -8.27 -0.69
N THR A 88 -3.73 -8.62 -0.94
CA THR A 88 -3.31 -10.01 -1.15
C THR A 88 -2.33 -10.40 -0.07
N VAL A 89 -2.49 -11.60 0.51
CA VAL A 89 -1.53 -12.12 1.49
C VAL A 89 -0.19 -12.36 0.80
N VAL A 90 0.86 -11.66 1.24
CA VAL A 90 2.22 -11.80 0.69
C VAL A 90 3.07 -12.76 1.51
N GLU A 91 2.80 -12.86 2.81
CA GLU A 91 3.55 -13.71 3.73
C GLU A 91 2.66 -14.12 4.91
N VAL A 92 2.83 -15.34 5.41
CA VAL A 92 2.13 -15.84 6.58
C VAL A 92 3.15 -16.22 7.64
N VAL A 93 2.94 -15.76 8.86
CA VAL A 93 3.80 -15.99 10.02
C VAL A 93 2.99 -16.55 11.18
N ASP A 94 3.65 -17.00 12.23
CA ASP A 94 3.01 -17.62 13.40
C ASP A 94 2.06 -16.66 14.15
N PHE A 95 2.36 -15.36 14.15
CA PHE A 95 1.54 -14.34 14.80
C PHE A 95 0.54 -13.63 13.87
N GLY A 96 0.46 -13.98 12.58
CA GLY A 96 -0.45 -13.32 11.64
C GLY A 96 -0.09 -13.49 10.17
N ALA A 97 -0.58 -12.57 9.35
CA ALA A 97 -0.31 -12.54 7.91
C ALA A 97 0.02 -11.10 7.47
N PHE A 98 0.99 -10.96 6.58
CA PHE A 98 1.25 -9.71 5.88
C PHE A 98 0.39 -9.66 4.63
N VAL A 99 -0.37 -8.58 4.49
CA VAL A 99 -1.27 -8.33 3.37
C VAL A 99 -0.76 -7.11 2.62
N GLY A 100 -0.37 -7.29 1.37
CA GLY A 100 -0.01 -6.20 0.47
C GLY A 100 -1.27 -5.41 0.10
N ILE A 101 -1.28 -4.10 0.43
CA ILE A 101 -2.42 -3.19 0.18
C ILE A 101 -2.08 -2.09 -0.83
N GLY A 102 -1.02 -2.29 -1.62
CA GLY A 102 -0.51 -1.33 -2.60
C GLY A 102 1.03 -1.29 -2.56
N PRO A 103 1.66 -0.12 -2.39
CA PRO A 103 3.12 -0.01 -2.25
C PRO A 103 3.64 -0.36 -0.84
N VAL A 104 2.73 -0.69 0.08
CA VAL A 104 3.04 -1.00 1.49
C VAL A 104 2.31 -2.26 1.92
N ASP A 105 2.89 -2.92 2.92
CA ASP A 105 2.35 -4.14 3.52
C ASP A 105 1.69 -3.81 4.87
N GLY A 106 0.52 -4.41 5.12
CA GLY A 106 -0.17 -4.32 6.39
C GLY A 106 -0.11 -5.63 7.16
N LEU A 107 0.08 -5.56 8.47
CA LEU A 107 0.07 -6.71 9.36
C LEU A 107 -1.36 -7.00 9.82
N LEU A 108 -1.87 -8.17 9.45
CA LEU A 108 -3.10 -8.74 9.97
C LEU A 108 -2.76 -9.76 11.06
N HIS A 109 -2.85 -9.33 12.32
CA HIS A 109 -2.54 -10.18 13.47
C HIS A 109 -3.53 -11.35 13.58
N VAL A 110 -3.09 -12.53 14.04
CA VAL A 110 -3.91 -13.76 14.09
C VAL A 110 -5.23 -13.57 14.83
N SER A 111 -5.24 -12.79 15.92
CA SER A 111 -6.44 -12.47 16.70
C SER A 111 -7.42 -11.51 16.02
N GLN A 112 -7.02 -10.92 14.89
CA GLN A 112 -7.79 -9.98 14.09
C GLN A 112 -8.25 -10.58 12.75
N ILE A 113 -7.92 -11.85 12.45
CA ILE A 113 -8.34 -12.53 11.21
C ILE A 113 -9.78 -13.04 11.32
N SER A 114 -10.08 -13.76 12.40
CA SER A 114 -11.36 -14.42 12.65
C SER A 114 -11.69 -14.43 14.14
N ASP A 115 -12.92 -14.80 14.49
CA ASP A 115 -13.32 -15.12 15.86
C ASP A 115 -12.73 -16.42 16.38
N GLU A 116 -12.31 -17.29 15.46
CA GLU A 116 -11.75 -18.61 15.76
C GLU A 116 -10.24 -18.58 15.94
N TYR A 117 -9.73 -19.60 16.64
CA TYR A 117 -8.30 -19.81 16.76
C TYR A 117 -7.74 -20.42 15.48
N LEU A 118 -6.87 -19.66 14.80
CA LEU A 118 -6.10 -20.15 13.67
C LEU A 118 -4.74 -20.64 14.14
N ALA A 119 -4.40 -21.88 13.81
CA ALA A 119 -3.08 -22.44 14.04
C ALA A 119 -2.19 -22.21 12.81
N PHE A 120 -0.94 -21.80 13.05
CA PHE A 120 0.06 -21.71 12.00
C PHE A 120 0.59 -23.10 11.62
N ASP A 121 0.50 -23.41 10.34
CA ASP A 121 1.11 -24.56 9.72
C ASP A 121 2.36 -24.09 8.95
N GLY A 122 3.52 -24.30 9.56
CA GLY A 122 4.81 -23.90 9.00
C GLY A 122 5.23 -24.70 7.78
N GLU A 123 4.74 -25.93 7.59
CA GLU A 123 5.07 -26.75 6.41
C GLU A 123 4.41 -26.16 5.15
N ASN A 124 3.19 -25.66 5.30
CA ASN A 124 2.40 -25.14 4.18
C ASN A 124 2.29 -23.60 4.16
N GLN A 125 2.95 -22.90 5.09
CA GLN A 125 2.92 -21.43 5.21
C GLN A 125 1.47 -20.89 5.20
N MET A 126 0.62 -21.49 6.02
CA MET A 126 -0.80 -21.13 6.10
C MET A 126 -1.31 -21.07 7.54
N LEU A 127 -2.40 -20.34 7.74
CA LEU A 127 -3.16 -20.30 8.98
C LEU A 127 -4.46 -21.09 8.77
N ALA A 128 -4.67 -22.13 9.57
CA ALA A 128 -5.83 -23.02 9.46
C ALA A 128 -6.65 -23.02 10.74
N SER A 129 -7.97 -22.91 10.61
CA SER A 129 -8.91 -23.11 11.72
C SER A 129 -9.09 -24.60 11.98
N ARG A 130 -9.18 -24.96 13.26
CA ARG A 130 -9.53 -26.32 13.68
C ARG A 130 -11.04 -26.57 13.67
N ASP A 131 -11.84 -25.51 13.71
CA ASP A 131 -13.29 -25.60 13.92
C ASP A 131 -14.07 -25.51 12.61
N THR A 132 -13.69 -24.60 11.70
CA THR A 132 -14.46 -24.34 10.46
C THR A 132 -13.77 -24.75 9.16
N ASN A 133 -12.62 -25.44 9.23
CA ASN A 133 -11.82 -25.83 8.07
C ASN A 133 -11.42 -24.63 7.16
N ARG A 134 -11.53 -23.40 7.69
CA ARG A 134 -11.14 -22.16 7.02
C ARG A 134 -9.62 -22.02 7.02
N THR A 135 -9.06 -21.69 5.86
CA THR A 135 -7.61 -21.51 5.69
C THR A 135 -7.28 -20.16 5.06
N LEU A 136 -6.17 -19.58 5.49
CA LEU A 136 -5.56 -18.37 4.96
C LEU A 136 -4.10 -18.68 4.59
N ALA A 137 -3.79 -18.63 3.31
CA ALA A 137 -2.48 -18.89 2.74
C ALA A 137 -1.95 -17.68 1.97
N VAL A 138 -0.70 -17.76 1.53
CA VAL A 138 -0.11 -16.79 0.59
C VAL A 138 -0.93 -16.76 -0.71
N GLU A 139 -1.02 -15.58 -1.34
CA GLU A 139 -1.83 -15.27 -2.52
C GLU A 139 -3.35 -15.20 -2.29
N ASP A 140 -3.84 -15.42 -1.07
CA ASP A 140 -5.26 -15.23 -0.78
C ASP A 140 -5.67 -13.75 -0.83
N GLY A 141 -6.79 -13.49 -1.51
CA GLY A 141 -7.45 -12.19 -1.52
C GLY A 141 -8.20 -11.95 -0.21
N VAL A 142 -7.87 -10.86 0.49
CA VAL A 142 -8.44 -10.51 1.79
C VAL A 142 -9.00 -9.09 1.74
N ARG A 143 -10.19 -8.93 2.31
CA ARG A 143 -10.76 -7.63 2.65
C ARG A 143 -10.50 -7.32 4.11
N ALA A 144 -9.79 -6.24 4.39
CA ALA A 144 -9.46 -5.83 5.74
C ALA A 144 -9.73 -4.34 5.96
N ARG A 145 -9.75 -3.92 7.22
CA ARG A 145 -9.84 -2.51 7.61
C ARG A 145 -8.56 -2.08 8.32
N ILE A 146 -8.08 -0.89 8.00
CA ILE A 146 -6.92 -0.28 8.64
C ILE A 146 -7.30 0.19 10.04
N VAL A 147 -6.63 -0.33 11.07
CA VAL A 147 -6.89 0.01 12.48
C VAL A 147 -5.79 0.83 13.11
N THR A 148 -4.56 0.70 12.64
CA THR A 148 -3.43 1.50 13.08
C THR A 148 -2.56 1.88 11.90
N LYS A 149 -2.01 3.10 11.93
CA LYS A 149 -1.11 3.63 10.92
C LYS A 149 0.08 4.24 11.65
N SER A 150 1.25 3.65 11.48
CA SER A 150 2.53 4.22 11.90
C SER A 150 3.43 4.24 10.67
N ILE A 151 3.58 5.40 10.05
CA ILE A 151 4.44 5.56 8.88
C ILE A 151 5.88 5.74 9.36
N ASP A 152 6.81 5.06 8.69
CA ASP A 152 8.23 5.38 8.75
C ASP A 152 8.61 6.16 7.49
N GLU A 153 9.05 7.40 7.66
CA GLU A 153 9.42 8.31 6.56
C GLU A 153 10.64 7.81 5.77
N ARG A 154 11.53 7.04 6.42
CA ARG A 154 12.80 6.61 5.83
C ARG A 154 12.64 5.31 5.05
N ASN A 155 11.82 4.40 5.58
CA ASN A 155 11.57 3.09 4.98
C ASN A 155 10.06 2.81 4.91
N PRO A 156 9.39 3.06 3.77
CA PRO A 156 7.97 2.76 3.63
C PRO A 156 7.61 1.30 3.94
N ARG A 157 8.51 0.36 3.63
CA ARG A 157 8.33 -1.08 3.90
C ARG A 157 8.34 -1.41 5.39
N ASP A 158 8.98 -0.58 6.22
CA ASP A 158 9.01 -0.75 7.68
C ASP A 158 7.80 -0.07 8.37
N SER A 159 6.96 0.63 7.59
CA SER A 159 5.74 1.25 8.11
C SER A 159 4.82 0.19 8.72
N LYS A 160 4.41 0.40 9.97
CA LYS A 160 3.55 -0.54 10.69
C LYS A 160 2.10 -0.14 10.46
N ILE A 161 1.45 -0.79 9.50
CA ILE A 161 0.01 -0.66 9.25
C ILE A 161 -0.68 -1.88 9.86
N GLY A 162 -1.49 -1.67 10.88
CA GLY A 162 -2.30 -2.74 11.47
C GLY A 162 -3.63 -2.90 10.75
N LEU A 163 -3.98 -4.14 10.44
CA LEU A 163 -5.21 -4.51 9.76
C LEU A 163 -6.12 -5.35 10.68
N THR A 164 -7.43 -5.28 10.44
CA THR A 164 -8.43 -6.19 11.03
C THR A 164 -9.36 -6.73 9.96
N ALA A 165 -9.67 -8.02 10.04
CA ALA A 165 -10.64 -8.71 9.18
C ALA A 165 -11.80 -9.31 9.99
N LYS A 166 -11.82 -9.07 11.31
CA LYS A 166 -12.77 -9.64 12.26
C LYS A 166 -14.17 -9.00 12.23
N GLN A 167 -14.35 -7.90 11.49
CA GLN A 167 -15.63 -7.18 11.47
C GLN A 167 -16.57 -7.75 10.40
N PRO A 168 -17.90 -7.59 10.55
CA PRO A 168 -18.86 -8.05 9.56
C PRO A 168 -18.56 -7.51 8.15
N GLY A 169 -18.47 -8.41 7.17
CA GLY A 169 -18.18 -8.07 5.77
C GLY A 169 -16.70 -7.91 5.43
N LEU A 170 -15.80 -8.24 6.36
CA LEU A 170 -14.36 -8.38 6.16
C LEU A 170 -13.94 -9.86 6.26
N GLY A 171 -12.76 -10.18 5.76
CA GLY A 171 -12.26 -11.55 5.70
C GLY A 171 -11.72 -11.93 4.33
N LYS A 172 -11.31 -13.19 4.19
CA LYS A 172 -10.95 -13.78 2.89
C LYS A 172 -12.14 -13.71 1.96
N HIS A 173 -11.91 -13.35 0.69
CA HIS A 173 -13.00 -13.21 -0.30
C HIS A 173 -13.81 -14.50 -0.47
N GLY A 174 -13.15 -15.66 -0.39
CA GLY A 174 -13.83 -16.97 -0.40
C GLY A 174 -14.84 -17.13 0.74
N TRP A 175 -14.47 -16.79 1.98
CA TRP A 175 -15.38 -16.87 3.14
C TRP A 175 -16.55 -15.92 3.00
N LEU A 176 -16.29 -14.71 2.48
CA LEU A 176 -17.35 -13.73 2.24
C LEU A 176 -18.34 -14.17 1.17
N GLN A 177 -17.90 -14.93 0.18
CA GLN A 177 -18.77 -15.49 -0.84
C GLN A 177 -19.63 -16.62 -0.28
N GLU A 178 -19.04 -17.55 0.48
CA GLU A 178 -19.75 -18.63 1.16
C GLU A 178 -20.83 -18.09 2.12
N ASP A 179 -20.47 -17.09 2.95
CA ASP A 179 -21.40 -16.46 3.89
C ASP A 179 -22.58 -15.77 3.16
N ARG A 180 -22.34 -15.21 1.97
CA ARG A 180 -23.40 -14.58 1.15
C ARG A 180 -24.31 -15.63 0.54
N GLU A 181 -23.76 -16.71 0.02
CA GLU A 181 -24.53 -17.80 -0.58
C GLU A 181 -25.42 -18.48 0.46
N GLN A 182 -24.90 -18.74 1.67
CA GLN A 182 -25.69 -19.29 2.77
C GLN A 182 -26.84 -18.36 3.17
N ARG A 183 -26.57 -17.05 3.38
CA ARG A 183 -27.63 -16.09 3.72
C ARG A 183 -28.68 -15.95 2.62
N ALA A 184 -28.28 -16.02 1.35
CA ALA A 184 -29.22 -15.97 0.23
C ALA A 184 -30.10 -17.23 0.17
N ALA A 185 -29.54 -18.40 0.46
CA ALA A 185 -30.29 -19.65 0.53
C ALA A 185 -31.29 -19.65 1.70
N GLU A 186 -30.89 -19.16 2.88
CA GLU A 186 -31.76 -19.02 4.05
C GLU A 186 -32.89 -18.02 3.78
N ALA A 187 -32.57 -16.85 3.22
CA ALA A 187 -33.56 -15.84 2.90
C ALA A 187 -34.53 -16.27 1.77
N GLY A 188 -34.11 -17.14 0.85
CA GLY A 188 -34.98 -17.71 -0.18
C GLY A 188 -35.92 -18.79 0.35
N ALA A 189 -35.53 -19.52 1.39
CA ALA A 189 -36.33 -20.57 2.01
C ALA A 189 -37.45 -20.06 2.94
N GLU A 190 -37.39 -18.79 3.37
CA GLU A 190 -38.43 -18.17 4.21
C GLU A 190 -39.58 -17.53 3.39
N VAL A 191 -39.48 -17.46 2.06
CA VAL A 191 -40.46 -16.77 1.18
C VAL A 191 -41.38 -17.74 0.40
N ASP A 192 -41.15 -19.05 0.52
CA ASP A 192 -42.02 -20.14 0.01
C ASP A 192 -42.80 -20.81 1.15
#